data_AF-E2A9Z0-F1
#
_entry.id   AF-E2A9Z0-F1
#
_cell.length_a   1.000
_cell.length_b   1.000
_cell.length_c   1.000
_cell.angle_alpha   90.00
_cell.angle_beta   90.00
_cell.angle_gamma   90.00
#
_symmetry.space_group_name_H-M   'P 1'
#
loop_
_entity.id
_entity.type
_entity.pdbx_description
1 polymer ?
#
loop_
_entity_poly.entity_id
_entity_poly.type
_entity_poly.pdbx_seq_one_letter_code
_entity_poly.pdbx_strand_id
1 'polypeptide(L)' 'MLQYIMEQAHIHKETSQVLCKAREELKNLAETYLCYLKSQQTCKDIHKQYAGKGERSIKETADLVGFKLPHDPK' A
#
# COMPACT_ATOMS: atom_id res chain seq x y z
N MET A 1 15.47 -6.44 -6.04
CA MET A 1 14.17 -7.05 -6.42
C MET A 1 13.39 -6.17 -7.39
N LEU A 2 13.13 -4.88 -7.11
CA LEU A 2 12.54 -3.95 -8.11
C LEU A 2 13.39 -3.86 -9.39
N GLN A 3 14.72 -3.73 -9.22
CA GLN A 3 15.68 -3.73 -10.34
C GLN A 3 15.57 -4.99 -11.21
N TYR A 4 15.39 -6.16 -10.59
CA TYR A 4 15.21 -7.42 -11.32
C TYR A 4 13.95 -7.40 -12.20
N ILE A 5 12.82 -6.92 -11.67
CA ILE A 5 11.57 -6.81 -12.44
C ILE A 5 11.75 -5.85 -13.63
N MET A 6 12.45 -4.73 -13.41
CA MET A 6 12.72 -3.77 -14.49
C MET A 6 13.62 -4.35 -15.58
N GLU A 7 14.64 -5.12 -15.19
CA GLU A 7 15.56 -5.79 -16.10
C GLU A 7 14.85 -6.89 -16.92
N GLN A 8 14.02 -7.71 -16.27
CA GLN A 8 13.20 -8.70 -16.98
C GLN A 8 12.19 -8.04 -17.92
N ALA A 9 11.61 -6.89 -17.55
CA ALA A 9 10.67 -6.15 -18.40
C ALA A 9 11.33 -5.62 -19.66
N HIS A 10 12.61 -5.25 -19.58
CA HIS A 10 13.39 -4.85 -20.73
C HIS A 10 13.65 -6.03 -21.69
N ILE A 11 14.00 -7.20 -21.14
CA ILE A 11 14.30 -8.41 -21.93
C ILE A 11 13.07 -8.92 -22.68
N HIS A 12 11.88 -8.85 -22.06
CA HIS A 12 10.64 -9.41 -22.62
C HIS A 12 9.77 -8.39 -23.39
N LYS A 13 10.34 -7.26 -23.82
CA LYS A 13 9.58 -6.13 -24.38
C LYS A 13 8.98 -6.42 -25.76
N GLU A 14 9.68 -7.17 -26.63
CA GLU A 14 9.22 -7.44 -28.00
C GLU A 14 9.72 -8.79 -28.55
N THR A 15 9.09 -9.90 -28.18
CA THR A 15 9.28 -11.21 -28.83
C THR A 15 7.93 -11.71 -29.35
N SER A 16 7.89 -12.17 -30.61
CA SER A 16 6.71 -12.13 -31.50
C SER A 16 5.44 -12.89 -31.07
N GLN A 17 4.32 -12.15 -31.13
CA GLN A 17 3.00 -12.40 -31.73
C GLN A 17 2.01 -13.50 -31.29
N VAL A 18 2.27 -14.40 -30.35
CA VAL A 18 1.18 -15.32 -29.88
C VAL A 18 0.99 -15.34 -28.35
N LEU A 19 0.98 -14.19 -27.68
CA LEU A 19 0.84 -14.10 -26.22
C LEU A 19 1.98 -14.83 -25.47
N CYS A 20 3.14 -14.18 -25.39
CA CYS A 20 4.26 -14.69 -24.62
C CYS A 20 3.87 -14.79 -23.13
N LYS A 21 3.56 -16.00 -22.65
CA LYS A 21 3.23 -16.31 -21.25
C LYS A 21 4.18 -15.64 -20.25
N ALA A 22 5.47 -15.59 -20.57
CA ALA A 22 6.48 -14.94 -19.73
C ALA A 22 6.21 -13.43 -19.51
N ARG A 23 5.66 -12.73 -20.51
CA ARG A 23 5.26 -11.33 -20.35
C ARG A 23 4.06 -11.18 -19.40
N GLU A 24 3.09 -12.08 -19.48
CA GLU A 24 1.92 -12.06 -18.60
C GLU A 24 2.30 -12.43 -17.17
N GLU A 25 3.13 -13.45 -16.99
CA GLU A 25 3.70 -13.83 -15.69
C GLU A 25 4.50 -12.67 -15.09
N LEU A 26 5.32 -11.99 -15.89
CA LEU A 26 6.07 -10.82 -15.44
C LEU A 26 5.15 -9.64 -15.08
N LYS A 27 4.09 -9.40 -15.86
CA LYS A 27 3.09 -8.38 -15.55
C LYS A 27 2.39 -8.70 -14.23
N ASN A 28 1.93 -9.93 -14.04
CA ASN A 28 1.29 -10.37 -12.80
C ASN A 28 2.24 -10.25 -11.59
N LEU A 29 3.53 -10.59 -11.79
CA LEU A 29 4.56 -10.41 -10.78
C LEU A 29 4.74 -8.93 -10.42
N ALA A 30 4.84 -8.05 -11.41
CA ALA A 30 4.96 -6.61 -11.21
C ALA A 30 3.75 -6.02 -10.48
N GLU A 31 2.53 -6.43 -10.84
CA GLU A 31 1.28 -6.02 -10.19
C GLU A 31 1.23 -6.50 -8.73
N THR A 32 1.64 -7.75 -8.48
CA THR A 32 1.75 -8.30 -7.12
C THR A 32 2.69 -7.48 -6.26
N TYR A 33 3.87 -7.13 -6.79
CA TYR A 33 4.83 -6.29 -6.06
C TYR A 33 4.33 -4.88 -5.84
N LEU A 34 3.65 -4.28 -6.84
CA LEU A 34 3.03 -2.97 -6.67
C LEU A 34 1.98 -3.01 -5.54
N CYS A 35 1.14 -4.05 -5.50
CA CYS A 35 0.17 -4.26 -4.43
C CYS A 35 0.86 -4.40 -3.07
N TYR A 36 1.93 -5.18 -2.99
CA TYR A 36 2.71 -5.36 -1.76
C TYR A 36 3.33 -4.05 -1.26
N LEU A 37 3.95 -3.27 -2.15
CA LEU A 37 4.55 -1.98 -1.80
C LEU A 37 3.49 -0.97 -1.33
N LYS A 38 2.35 -0.90 -2.02
CA LYS A 38 1.22 -0.06 -1.60
C LYS A 38 0.69 -0.50 -0.23
N SER A 39 0.50 -1.80 -0.02
CA SER A 39 0.02 -2.36 1.24
C SER A 39 0.98 -2.05 2.39
N GLN A 40 2.29 -2.14 2.17
CA GLN A 40 3.28 -1.73 3.16
C GLN A 40 3.18 -0.25 3.53
N GLN A 41 3.00 0.63 2.54
CA GLN A 41 2.82 2.05 2.79
C GLN A 41 1.56 2.31 3.62
N THR A 42 0.43 1.72 3.22
CA THR A 42 -0.83 1.80 3.98
C THR A 42 -0.67 1.27 5.41
N CYS A 43 0.01 0.14 5.60
CA CYS A 43 0.29 -0.40 6.93
C CYS A 43 1.12 0.56 7.77
N LYS A 44 2.13 1.24 7.20
CA LYS A 44 2.90 2.26 7.92
C LYS A 44 2.05 3.45 8.32
N ASP A 45 1.15 3.89 7.44
CA ASP A 45 0.25 5.02 7.71
C ASP A 45 -0.74 4.67 8.83
N ILE A 46 -1.34 3.47 8.78
CA ILE A 46 -2.17 2.93 9.85
C ILE A 46 -1.37 2.82 11.15
N HIS A 47 -0.17 2.26 11.11
CA HIS A 47 0.66 2.12 12.31
C HIS A 47 1.02 3.48 12.91
N LYS A 48 1.36 4.48 12.09
CA LYS A 48 1.60 5.85 12.54
C LYS A 48 0.37 6.50 13.17
N GLN A 49 -0.81 6.23 12.63
CA GLN A 49 -2.06 6.81 13.12
C GLN A 49 -2.50 6.13 14.43
N TYR A 50 -2.41 4.80 14.50
CA TYR A 50 -3.06 4.00 15.54
C TYR A 50 -2.10 3.41 16.58
N ALA A 51 -0.85 3.12 16.25
CA ALA A 51 0.11 2.49 17.16
C ALA A 51 1.07 3.49 17.83
N GLY A 52 1.62 3.11 18.99
CA GLY A 52 2.79 3.76 19.60
C GLY A 52 2.59 5.11 20.30
N LYS A 53 1.36 5.60 20.45
CA LYS A 53 1.10 6.90 21.13
C LYS A 53 0.86 6.83 22.65
N GLY A 54 0.95 5.65 23.27
CA GLY A 54 0.60 5.48 24.69
C GLY A 54 -0.91 5.69 24.94
N GLU A 55 -1.27 6.06 26.16
CA GLU A 55 -2.66 6.43 26.49
C GLU A 55 -3.02 7.77 25.82
N ARG A 56 -4.03 7.75 24.95
CA ARG A 56 -4.59 8.96 24.33
C ARG A 56 -5.57 9.63 25.29
N SER A 57 -5.67 10.95 25.23
CA SER A 57 -6.70 11.68 25.96
C SER A 57 -8.12 11.34 25.46
N ILE A 58 -9.12 11.64 26.29
CA ILE A 58 -10.55 11.43 25.97
C ILE A 58 -10.92 12.19 24.68
N LYS A 59 -10.42 13.43 24.54
CA LYS A 59 -10.67 14.26 23.37
C LYS A 59 -10.07 13.66 22.09
N GLU A 60 -8.80 13.30 22.13
CA GLU A 60 -8.12 12.69 20.98
C GLU A 60 -8.77 11.38 20.56
N THR A 61 -9.25 10.59 21.53
CA THR A 61 -9.97 9.35 21.25
C THR A 61 -11.32 9.63 20.62
N ALA A 62 -12.09 10.61 21.15
CA ALA A 62 -13.37 11.03 20.58
C ALA A 62 -13.19 11.52 19.13
N ASP A 63 -12.23 12.39 18.87
CA ASP A 63 -11.94 12.90 17.53
C ASP A 63 -11.49 11.79 16.56
N LEU A 64 -10.70 10.81 17.04
CA LEU A 64 -10.22 9.68 16.22
C LEU A 64 -11.37 8.80 15.69
N VAL A 65 -12.44 8.64 16.48
CA VAL A 65 -13.60 7.81 16.12
C VAL A 65 -14.77 8.65 15.57
N GLY A 66 -14.62 9.97 15.47
CA GLY A 66 -15.64 10.88 14.93
C GLY A 66 -16.72 11.31 15.92
N PHE A 67 -16.48 11.19 17.24
CA PHE A 67 -17.35 11.74 18.28
C PHE A 67 -16.97 13.16 18.68
N LYS A 68 -17.96 13.90 19.18
CA LYS A 68 -17.78 15.20 19.83
C LYS A 68 -17.92 15.05 21.34
N LEU A 69 -17.21 15.88 22.10
CA LEU A 69 -17.41 15.91 23.55
C LEU A 69 -18.72 16.62 23.88
N PRO A 70 -19.34 16.33 25.04
CA PRO A 70 -20.58 17.00 25.48
C PRO A 70 -20.50 18.52 25.59
N HIS A 71 -19.28 19.08 25.64
CA HIS A 71 -19.02 20.52 25.72
C HIS A 71 -18.63 21.15 24.37
N ASP A 72 -18.47 20.35 23.31
CA ASP A 72 -18.21 20.90 21.97
C ASP A 72 -19.49 21.50 21.38
N PRO A 73 -19.39 22.62 20.62
CA PRO A 73 -20.54 23.18 19.92
C PRO A 73 -21.13 22.16 18.93
N LYS A 74 -22.46 22.12 18.86
CA LYS A 74 -23.22 21.27 17.92
C LYS A 74 -22.98 21.66 16.47
#